data_AF-A0AA43IAD0-F1
#
_entry.id   AF-A0AA43IAD0-F1
#
_cell.length_a   1.000
_cell.length_b   1.000
_cell.length_c   1.000
_cell.angle_alpha   90.00
_cell.angle_beta   90.00
_cell.angle_gamma   90.00
#
_symmetry.space_group_name_H-M   'P 1'
#
loop_
_entity.id
_entity.type
_entity.pdbx_description
1 polymer ?
#
loop_
_entity_poly.entity_id
_entity_poly.type
_entity_poly.pdbx_seq_one_letter_code
_entity_poly.pdbx_strand_id
1 'polypeptide(L)' 'MEIIEIFWWNVDWHRKNKELTWQELAEENYTADISLSEVAAIAKILEIDDYAILFEEEY' A
#
# COMPACT_ATOMS: atom_id res chain seq x y z
N MET A 1 -6.26 11.91 -8.22
CA MET A 1 -5.47 11.46 -7.07
C MET A 1 -4.01 11.50 -7.49
N GLU A 2 -3.15 12.04 -6.64
CA GLU A 2 -1.70 11.90 -6.77
C GLU A 2 -1.30 10.42 -6.60
N ILE A 3 -0.16 10.00 -7.15
CA ILE A 3 0.29 8.59 -7.10
C ILE A 3 0.40 8.05 -5.67
N ILE A 4 0.74 8.91 -4.71
CA ILE A 4 0.79 8.57 -3.28
C ILE A 4 -0.61 8.32 -2.71
N GLU A 5 -1.62 9.05 -3.17
CA GLU A 5 -3.01 8.83 -2.74
C GLU A 5 -3.56 7.51 -3.32
N ILE A 6 -3.25 7.21 -4.59
CA ILE A 6 -3.59 5.92 -5.23
C ILE A 6 -2.96 4.77 -4.44
N PHE A 7 -1.67 4.90 -4.13
CA PHE A 7 -0.95 3.92 -3.33
C PHE A 7 -1.66 3.64 -2.00
N TRP A 8 -1.90 4.67 -1.19
CA TRP A 8 -2.50 4.47 0.14
C TRP A 8 -3.95 3.98 0.08
N TRP A 9 -4.70 4.37 -0.94
CA TRP A 9 -6.03 3.82 -1.20
C TRP A 9 -5.97 2.31 -1.43
N ASN A 10 -5.09 1.86 -2.32
CA ASN A 10 -4.93 0.45 -2.65
C ASN A 10 -4.40 -0.36 -1.46
N VAL A 11 -3.45 0.19 -0.71
CA VAL A 11 -2.96 -0.42 0.54
C VAL A 11 -4.11 -0.63 1.53
N ASP A 12 -4.94 0.39 1.78
CA ASP A 12 -6.05 0.27 2.73
C ASP A 12 -7.11 -0.75 2.27
N TRP A 13 -7.36 -0.81 0.95
CA TRP A 13 -8.26 -1.80 0.37
C TRP A 13 -7.74 -3.23 0.57
N HIS A 14 -6.50 -3.53 0.17
CA HIS A 14 -5.90 -4.86 0.33
C HIS A 14 -5.80 -5.25 1.80
N ARG A 15 -5.38 -4.31 2.65
CA ARG A 15 -5.32 -4.49 4.10
C ARG A 15 -6.66 -4.94 4.68
N LYS A 16 -7.75 -4.26 4.32
CA LYS A 16 -9.10 -4.59 4.79
C LYS A 16 -9.55 -5.96 4.32
N ASN A 17 -9.29 -6.31 3.06
CA ASN A 17 -9.65 -7.62 2.51
C ASN A 17 -8.85 -8.78 3.14
N LYS A 18 -7.63 -8.49 3.60
CA LYS A 18 -6.76 -9.46 4.28
C LYS A 18 -6.86 -9.42 5.81
N GLU A 19 -7.78 -8.61 6.35
CA GLU A 19 -7.96 -8.41 7.80
C GLU A 19 -6.69 -8.00 8.55
N LEU A 20 -5.76 -7.35 7.85
CA LEU A 20 -4.49 -6.88 8.41
C LEU A 20 -4.67 -5.59 9.20
N THR A 21 -3.92 -5.46 10.28
CA THR A 21 -3.80 -4.20 11.01
C THR A 21 -2.75 -3.30 10.36
N TRP A 22 -2.86 -2.01 10.62
CA TRP A 22 -1.87 -1.04 10.17
C TRP A 22 -0.48 -1.29 10.76
N GLN A 23 -0.40 -1.79 12.01
CA GLN A 23 0.86 -2.18 12.64
C GLN A 23 1.58 -3.33 11.92
N GLU A 24 0.83 -4.19 11.23
CA GLU A 24 1.41 -5.30 10.46
C GLU A 24 1.96 -4.84 9.09
N LEU A 25 1.57 -3.65 8.62
CA LEU A 25 1.91 -3.14 7.29
C LEU A 25 2.92 -2.00 7.31
N ALA A 26 2.75 -1.03 8.20
CA ALA A 26 3.61 0.15 8.28
C ALA A 26 3.61 0.74 9.70
N GLU A 27 4.79 1.07 10.21
CA GLU A 27 4.94 1.82 11.46
C GLU A 27 4.39 3.25 11.29
N GLU A 28 3.15 3.46 11.74
CA GLU A 28 2.44 4.72 12.10
C GLU A 28 2.53 5.99 11.21
N ASN A 29 3.27 6.02 10.09
CA ASN A 29 3.43 7.23 9.27
C ASN A 29 2.81 7.09 7.87
N TYR A 30 1.49 7.26 7.81
CA TYR A 30 0.67 7.21 6.60
C TYR A 30 0.80 8.43 5.66
N THR A 31 1.72 9.36 5.92
CA THR A 31 1.59 10.73 5.37
C THR A 31 2.89 11.37 4.88
N ALA A 32 4.03 10.68 4.93
CA ALA A 32 5.29 11.20 4.39
C ALA A 32 5.63 10.54 3.05
N ASP A 33 6.40 11.24 2.21
CA ASP A 33 6.99 10.71 0.99
C ASP A 33 7.41 9.25 1.17
N ILE A 34 6.88 8.37 0.31
CA ILE A 34 7.17 6.94 0.37
C ILE A 34 8.21 6.58 -0.70
N SER A 35 9.24 5.85 -0.29
CA SER A 35 10.25 5.33 -1.21
C SER A 35 9.75 4.10 -1.96
N LEU A 36 10.31 3.84 -3.14
CA LEU A 36 10.03 2.62 -3.90
C LEU A 36 10.40 1.34 -3.11
N SER A 37 11.35 1.41 -2.19
CA SER A 37 11.68 0.29 -1.31
C SER A 37 10.56 -0.01 -0.31
N GLU A 38 9.91 1.02 0.23
CA GLU A 38 8.78 0.87 1.16
C GLU A 38 7.54 0.35 0.42
N VAL A 39 7.30 0.83 -0.81
CA VAL A 39 6.24 0.30 -1.68
C VAL A 39 6.43 -1.20 -1.90
N ALA A 40 7.63 -1.65 -2.23
CA ALA A 40 7.92 -3.07 -2.43
C ALA A 40 7.77 -3.90 -1.13
N ALA A 41 8.19 -3.35 0.01
CA ALA A 41 8.03 -4.01 1.30
C ALA A 41 6.54 -4.22 1.66
N ILE A 42 5.71 -3.19 1.47
CA ILE A 42 4.27 -3.25 1.71
C ILE A 42 3.59 -4.19 0.70
N ALA A 43 3.92 -4.10 -0.60
CA ALA A 43 3.38 -5.00 -1.63
C ALA A 43 3.65 -6.47 -1.30
N LYS A 44 4.85 -6.77 -0.78
CA LYS A 44 5.21 -8.12 -0.34
C LYS A 44 4.38 -8.61 0.85
N ILE A 45 4.10 -7.76 1.84
CA ILE A 45 3.23 -8.11 2.98
C ILE A 45 1.80 -8.36 2.47
N LEU A 46 1.35 -7.56 1.52
CA LEU A 46 0.04 -7.69 0.89
C LEU A 46 -0.01 -8.82 -0.16
N GLU A 47 1.09 -9.52 -0.44
CA GLU A 47 1.22 -10.55 -1.48
C GLU A 47 0.73 -10.08 -2.87
N ILE A 48 1.07 -8.84 -3.24
CA ILE A 48 0.76 -8.23 -4.53
C ILE A 48 2.04 -8.19 -5.35
N ASP A 49 1.92 -8.24 -6.68
CA ASP A 49 3.04 -7.98 -7.57
C ASP A 49 3.67 -6.62 -7.26
N ASP A 50 5.01 -6.62 -7.17
CA ASP A 50 5.78 -5.45 -6.80
C ASP A 50 5.39 -4.26 -7.68
N TYR A 51 5.11 -3.11 -7.05
CA TYR A 51 4.70 -1.86 -7.69
C TYR A 51 3.33 -1.86 -8.39
N ALA A 52 2.64 -2.99 -8.57
CA ALA A 52 1.29 -3.02 -9.18
C ALA A 52 0.28 -2.19 -8.37
N ILE A 53 0.46 -2.16 -7.05
CA ILE A 53 -0.31 -1.35 -6.10
C ILE A 53 -0.27 0.16 -6.39
N LEU A 54 0.71 0.66 -7.15
CA LEU A 54 0.79 2.08 -7.55
C LEU A 54 -0.15 2.43 -8.72
N PHE A 55 -0.64 1.43 -9.45
CA PHE A 55 -1.36 1.59 -10.71
C PHE A 55 -2.70 0.84 -10.75
N GLU A 56 -3.06 0.17 -9.65
CA GLU A 56 -4.35 -0.49 -9.53
C GLU A 56 -5.46 0.57 -9.53
N GLU A 57 -6.30 0.55 -10.56
CA GLU A 57 -7.53 1.32 -10.61
C GLU A 57 -8.70 0.34 -10.40
N GLU A 58 -9.42 0.49 -9.29
CA GLU A 58 -10.68 -0.24 -9.11
C GLU A 58 -11.69 0.23 -10.18
N TYR A 59 -12.32 -0.73 -10.85
CA TYR A 59 -13.49 -0.52 -11.71
C TYR A 59 -14.79 -0.66 -10.92
#